data_AF-A0A284R820-F1
#
_entry.id   AF-A0A284R820-F1
#
_cell.length_a   1.000
_cell.length_b   1.000
_cell.length_c   1.000
_cell.angle_alpha   90.00
_cell.angle_beta   90.00
_cell.angle_gamma   90.00
#
_symmetry.space_group_name_H-M   'P 1'
#
loop_
_entity.id
_entity.type
_entity.pdbx_description
1 polymer ?
#
loop_
_entity_poly.entity_id
_entity_poly.type
_entity_poly.pdbx_seq_one_letter_code
_entity_poly.pdbx_strand_id
1 'polypeptide(L)'
;MSSTLSDQTPSSLFRIELLREDNWVPWKRRVTAILRERGLLKYAEGTERKPVPADAKAPTAEELEKVRKWEELDGKAQTQIELTLSDSQMIHIAGAITAADIGKLGILSYRRHLYRTVADESTDIVEHVTEMRRTQEELEMLGSQVSDEDFLMLLITSLPESWDQFTTAYLGSTGNNPTIMSHEFIAIVLEEN
;
A
#
# COMPACT_ATOMS: atom_id res chain seq x y z
N MET A 1 -16.98 52.79 9.78
CA MET A 1 -17.61 51.58 9.22
C MET A 1 -17.10 51.39 7.81
N SER A 2 -16.38 50.29 7.57
CA SER A 2 -16.44 49.49 6.34
C SER A 2 -15.44 48.34 6.49
N SER A 3 -15.98 47.18 6.78
CA SER A 3 -15.31 45.88 6.74
C SER A 3 -15.06 45.42 5.30
N THR A 4 -14.30 44.33 5.22
CA THR A 4 -14.17 43.36 4.13
C THR A 4 -13.36 43.76 2.90
N LEU A 5 -12.17 43.18 2.79
CA LEU A 5 -11.97 41.92 2.06
C LEU A 5 -10.72 41.24 2.62
N SER A 6 -10.91 40.13 3.35
CA SER A 6 -9.79 39.21 3.58
C SER A 6 -9.49 38.56 2.24
N ASP A 7 -8.28 38.79 1.77
CA ASP A 7 -7.73 38.18 0.57
C ASP A 7 -7.63 36.68 0.84
N GLN A 8 -8.66 35.93 0.44
CA GLN A 8 -8.62 34.48 0.44
C GLN A 8 -7.70 34.05 -0.68
N THR A 9 -6.42 33.92 -0.36
CA THR A 9 -5.44 33.26 -1.21
C THR A 9 -6.04 31.92 -1.66
N PRO A 10 -6.17 31.65 -2.97
CA PRO A 10 -6.70 30.37 -3.43
C PRO A 10 -5.81 29.26 -2.91
N SER A 11 -6.43 28.22 -2.32
CA SER A 11 -5.79 26.98 -1.86
C SER A 11 -4.66 26.61 -2.82
N SER A 12 -3.40 26.81 -2.39
CA SER A 12 -2.26 26.55 -3.24
C SER A 12 -2.25 25.06 -3.54
N LEU A 13 -2.53 24.69 -4.80
CA LEU A 13 -2.36 23.33 -5.27
C LEU A 13 -0.87 22.99 -5.12
N PHE A 14 -0.55 22.16 -4.13
CA PHE A 14 0.79 21.61 -4.00
C PHE A 14 1.10 20.85 -5.29
N ARG A 15 2.09 21.32 -6.05
CA ARG A 15 2.57 20.57 -7.21
C ARG A 15 3.34 19.37 -6.69
N ILE A 16 2.68 18.22 -6.71
CA ILE A 16 3.31 16.95 -6.42
C ILE A 16 3.27 16.08 -7.67
N GLU A 17 4.33 15.32 -7.82
CA GLU A 17 4.41 14.29 -8.84
C GLU A 17 3.34 13.23 -8.55
N LEU A 18 2.59 12.81 -9.58
CA LEU A 18 1.57 11.78 -9.44
C LEU A 18 2.21 10.45 -9.04
N LEU A 19 1.45 9.65 -8.29
CA LEU A 19 1.88 8.30 -7.93
C LEU A 19 2.06 7.46 -9.19
N ARG A 20 3.18 6.75 -9.24
CA ARG A 20 3.51 5.69 -10.19
C ARG A 20 4.07 4.51 -9.42
N GLU A 21 4.36 3.44 -10.13
CA GLU A 21 4.95 2.21 -9.59
C GLU A 21 6.31 2.46 -8.90
N ASP A 22 7.08 3.45 -9.37
CA ASP A 22 8.48 3.64 -8.99
C ASP A 22 8.74 4.80 -8.00
N ASN A 23 7.71 5.55 -7.60
CA ASN A 23 7.89 6.78 -6.80
C ASN A 23 7.06 6.83 -5.51
N TRP A 24 6.64 5.65 -5.01
CA TRP A 24 5.78 5.53 -3.82
C TRP A 24 6.31 6.30 -2.59
N VAL A 25 7.58 6.12 -2.22
CA VAL A 25 8.17 6.71 -1.00
C VAL A 25 8.13 8.24 -1.01
N PRO A 26 8.66 8.94 -2.02
CA PRO A 26 8.56 10.40 -2.08
C PRO A 26 7.11 10.88 -2.23
N TRP A 27 6.26 10.15 -2.97
CA TRP A 27 4.83 10.47 -3.08
C TRP A 27 4.13 10.44 -1.73
N LYS A 28 4.25 9.32 -0.98
CA LYS A 28 3.62 9.12 0.34
C LYS A 28 4.01 10.24 1.29
N ARG A 29 5.31 10.56 1.37
CA ARG A 29 5.81 11.65 2.22
C ARG A 29 5.16 13.00 1.90
N ARG A 30 5.01 13.33 0.62
CA ARG A 30 4.39 14.58 0.16
C ARG A 30 2.89 14.60 0.47
N VAL A 31 2.15 13.55 0.10
CA VAL A 31 0.70 13.46 0.35
C VAL A 31 0.39 13.47 1.84
N THR A 32 1.15 12.73 2.67
CA THR A 32 1.02 12.77 4.13
C THR A 32 1.23 14.18 4.68
N ALA A 33 2.21 14.93 4.17
CA ALA A 33 2.43 16.31 4.60
C ALA A 33 1.25 17.23 4.25
N ILE A 34 0.69 17.09 3.05
CA ILE A 34 -0.49 17.84 2.59
C ILE A 34 -1.72 17.52 3.44
N LEU A 35 -2.01 16.23 3.64
CA LEU A 35 -3.14 15.81 4.46
C LEU A 35 -3.00 16.28 5.91
N ARG A 36 -1.76 16.31 6.44
CA ARG A 36 -1.49 16.83 7.79
C ARG A 36 -1.74 18.33 7.87
N GLU A 37 -1.23 19.10 6.91
CA GLU A 37 -1.43 20.55 6.82
C GLU A 37 -2.92 20.91 6.79
N ARG A 38 -3.74 20.08 6.11
CA ARG A 38 -5.18 20.28 5.98
C ARG A 38 -6.01 19.67 7.12
N GLY A 39 -5.38 19.01 8.09
CA GLY A 39 -6.08 18.31 9.19
C GLY A 39 -6.88 17.08 8.74
N LEU A 40 -6.58 16.53 7.57
CA LEU A 40 -7.28 15.40 6.94
C LEU A 40 -6.58 14.05 7.17
N LEU A 41 -5.33 14.06 7.64
CA LEU A 41 -4.50 12.85 7.79
C LEU A 41 -5.18 11.73 8.58
N LYS A 42 -5.90 12.07 9.66
CA LYS A 42 -6.61 11.11 10.52
C LYS A 42 -7.70 10.29 9.82
N TYR A 43 -8.27 10.80 8.73
CA TYR A 43 -9.25 10.08 7.91
C TYR A 43 -8.56 9.07 7.00
N ALA A 44 -7.45 9.47 6.36
CA ALA A 44 -6.64 8.60 5.53
C ALA A 44 -5.96 7.47 6.33
N GLU A 45 -5.56 7.73 7.58
CA GLU A 45 -5.03 6.72 8.49
C GLU A 45 -6.13 5.84 9.12
N GLY A 46 -7.41 6.22 8.97
CA GLY A 46 -8.53 5.53 9.58
C GLY A 46 -8.58 5.61 11.11
N THR A 47 -7.83 6.55 11.71
CA THR A 47 -7.83 6.79 13.17
C THR A 47 -9.11 7.50 13.61
N GLU A 48 -9.66 8.38 12.76
CA GLU A 48 -10.99 8.96 12.93
C GLU A 48 -12.06 8.07 12.29
N ARG A 49 -12.75 7.27 13.10
CA ARG A 49 -13.77 6.34 12.62
C ARG A 49 -15.11 7.04 12.35
N LYS A 50 -15.83 6.58 11.33
CA LYS A 50 -17.19 7.05 11.04
C LYS A 50 -18.06 6.88 12.30
N PRO A 51 -18.71 7.94 12.80
CA PRO A 51 -19.62 7.84 13.93
C PRO A 51 -20.75 6.86 13.62
N VAL A 52 -21.12 6.07 14.62
CA VAL A 52 -22.26 5.15 14.55
C VAL A 52 -23.31 5.65 15.54
N PRO A 53 -24.54 5.95 15.11
CA PRO A 53 -25.62 6.32 16.01
C PRO A 53 -25.92 5.22 17.04
N ALA A 54 -26.30 5.61 18.25
CA ALA A 54 -26.62 4.68 19.32
C ALA A 54 -27.84 3.80 19.00
N ASP A 55 -28.85 4.35 18.32
CA ASP A 55 -29.95 3.62 17.71
C ASP A 55 -29.97 3.87 16.20
N ALA A 56 -29.62 2.86 15.42
CA ALA A 56 -29.60 2.93 13.96
C ALA A 56 -31.00 3.18 13.34
N LYS A 57 -32.08 2.87 14.07
CA LYS A 57 -33.47 3.06 13.59
C LYS A 57 -34.04 4.42 13.98
N ALA A 58 -33.45 5.10 14.95
CA ALA A 58 -33.88 6.40 15.43
C ALA A 58 -32.68 7.30 15.78
N PRO A 59 -31.81 7.62 14.80
CA PRO A 59 -30.68 8.50 15.04
C PRO A 59 -31.16 9.91 15.40
N THR A 60 -30.53 10.50 16.40
CA THR A 60 -30.77 11.89 16.79
C THR A 60 -30.21 12.85 15.72
N ALA A 61 -30.73 14.08 15.69
CA ALA A 61 -30.24 15.12 14.78
C ALA A 61 -28.73 15.42 15.00
N GLU A 62 -28.26 15.35 16.24
CA GLU A 62 -26.84 15.55 16.57
C GLU A 62 -25.94 14.42 16.05
N GLU A 63 -26.40 13.17 16.12
CA GLU A 63 -25.67 12.02 15.56
C GLU A 63 -25.58 12.10 14.04
N LEU A 64 -26.69 12.46 13.39
CA LEU A 64 -26.72 12.62 11.94
C LEU A 64 -25.77 13.73 11.47
N GLU A 65 -25.71 14.85 12.21
CA GLU A 65 -24.79 15.94 11.90
C GLU A 65 -23.31 15.52 12.07
N LYS A 66 -23.00 14.73 13.10
CA LYS A 66 -21.65 14.16 13.28
C LYS A 66 -21.27 13.25 12.12
N VAL A 67 -22.18 12.38 11.67
CA VAL A 67 -21.95 11.50 10.52
C VAL A 67 -21.71 12.34 9.25
N ARG A 68 -22.58 13.30 8.96
CA ARG A 68 -22.45 14.18 7.78
C ARG A 68 -21.12 14.92 7.77
N LYS A 69 -20.73 15.48 8.92
CA LYS A 69 -19.45 16.20 9.05
C LYS A 69 -18.25 15.27 8.86
N TRP A 70 -18.33 14.03 9.35
CA TRP A 70 -17.32 13.03 9.10
C TRP A 70 -17.21 12.70 7.60
N GLU A 71 -18.34 12.45 6.93
CA GLU A 71 -18.40 12.14 5.49
C GLU A 71 -17.84 13.28 4.63
N GLU A 72 -18.11 14.54 5.00
CA GLU A 72 -17.56 15.69 4.30
C GLU A 72 -16.02 15.73 4.39
N LEU A 73 -15.46 15.48 5.57
CA LEU A 73 -14.02 15.53 5.80
C LEU A 73 -13.28 14.31 5.23
N ASP A 74 -13.88 13.13 5.32
CA ASP A 74 -13.36 11.93 4.67
C ASP A 74 -13.41 12.07 3.14
N GLY A 75 -14.51 12.58 2.58
CA GLY A 75 -14.61 12.87 1.15
C GLY A 75 -13.56 13.88 0.67
N LYS A 76 -13.27 14.91 1.46
CA LYS A 76 -12.14 15.82 1.18
C LYS A 76 -10.80 15.08 1.18
N ALA A 77 -10.58 14.19 2.15
CA ALA A 77 -9.35 13.39 2.19
C ALA A 77 -9.22 12.48 0.96
N GLN A 78 -10.31 11.81 0.56
CA GLN A 78 -10.38 10.98 -0.65
C GLN A 78 -9.98 11.79 -1.89
N THR A 79 -10.67 12.91 -2.15
CA THR A 79 -10.38 13.75 -3.31
C THR A 79 -8.92 14.23 -3.33
N GLN A 80 -8.34 14.56 -2.16
CA GLN A 80 -6.94 14.97 -2.11
C GLN A 80 -5.96 13.84 -2.45
N ILE A 81 -6.28 12.59 -2.10
CA ILE A 81 -5.44 11.45 -2.47
C ILE A 81 -5.62 11.13 -3.95
N GLU A 82 -6.85 11.04 -4.43
CA GLU A 82 -7.19 10.68 -5.81
C GLU A 82 -6.55 11.61 -6.85
N LEU A 83 -6.57 12.93 -6.60
CA LEU A 83 -5.95 13.94 -7.48
C LEU A 83 -4.43 13.85 -7.58
N THR A 84 -3.82 12.94 -6.81
CA THR A 84 -2.38 12.72 -6.78
C THR A 84 -1.98 11.35 -7.32
N LEU A 85 -2.93 10.57 -7.83
CA LEU A 85 -2.69 9.28 -8.45
C LEU A 85 -2.58 9.43 -9.98
N SER A 86 -1.75 8.62 -10.62
CA SER A 86 -1.86 8.43 -12.06
C SER A 86 -3.10 7.61 -12.42
N ASP A 87 -3.51 7.67 -13.69
CA ASP A 87 -4.59 6.83 -14.21
C ASP A 87 -4.32 5.33 -14.00
N SER A 88 -3.05 4.91 -14.13
CA SER A 88 -2.65 3.51 -13.89
C SER A 88 -2.82 3.08 -12.44
N GLN A 89 -2.73 4.00 -11.48
CA GLN A 89 -2.91 3.71 -10.07
C GLN A 89 -4.37 3.81 -9.62
N MET A 90 -5.19 4.61 -10.31
CA MET A 90 -6.63 4.74 -10.02
C MET A 90 -7.39 3.41 -10.08
N ILE A 91 -7.00 2.50 -10.97
CA ILE A 91 -7.68 1.19 -11.10
C ILE A 91 -7.60 0.36 -9.82
N HIS A 92 -6.54 0.55 -9.01
CA HIS A 92 -6.33 -0.21 -7.78
C HIS A 92 -7.24 0.25 -6.63
N ILE A 93 -7.86 1.43 -6.74
CA ILE A 93 -8.65 2.04 -5.67
C ILE A 93 -10.14 2.14 -6.02
N ALA A 94 -10.57 1.62 -7.16
CA ALA A 94 -11.94 1.79 -7.69
C ALA A 94 -13.07 1.32 -6.75
N GLY A 95 -12.77 0.45 -5.79
CA GLY A 95 -13.72 -0.02 -4.77
C GLY A 95 -13.64 0.69 -3.42
N ALA A 96 -12.81 1.74 -3.29
CA ALA A 96 -12.67 2.46 -2.03
C ALA A 96 -13.94 3.25 -1.70
N ILE A 97 -14.37 3.17 -0.44
CA ILE A 97 -15.52 3.93 0.07
C ILE A 97 -15.06 5.10 0.94
N THR A 98 -13.90 4.93 1.60
CA THR A 98 -13.31 5.91 2.51
C THR A 98 -11.86 6.21 2.15
N ALA A 99 -11.31 7.32 2.65
CA ALA A 99 -9.89 7.65 2.43
C ALA A 99 -8.96 6.56 2.97
N ALA A 100 -9.33 5.94 4.10
CA ALA A 100 -8.61 4.81 4.65
C ALA A 100 -8.66 3.57 3.72
N ASP A 101 -9.77 3.35 3.01
CA ASP A 101 -9.89 2.21 2.11
C ASP A 101 -9.02 2.36 0.85
N ILE A 102 -8.81 3.59 0.37
CA ILE A 102 -7.84 3.87 -0.71
C ILE A 102 -6.46 3.31 -0.35
N GLY A 103 -5.97 3.61 0.86
CA GLY A 103 -4.68 3.11 1.34
C GLY A 103 -4.65 1.58 1.48
N LYS A 104 -5.70 0.97 2.04
CA LYS A 104 -5.81 -0.50 2.18
C LYS A 104 -5.83 -1.21 0.83
N LEU A 105 -6.58 -0.69 -0.14
CA LEU A 105 -6.67 -1.28 -1.48
C LEU A 105 -5.36 -1.15 -2.25
N GLY A 106 -4.64 -0.03 -2.09
CA GLY A 106 -3.27 0.12 -2.59
C GLY A 106 -2.36 -0.98 -2.04
N ILE A 107 -2.31 -1.15 -0.71
CA ILE A 107 -1.53 -2.23 -0.07
C ILE A 107 -1.93 -3.61 -0.60
N LEU A 108 -3.23 -3.89 -0.73
CA LEU A 108 -3.73 -5.14 -1.27
C LEU A 108 -3.26 -5.38 -2.71
N SER A 109 -3.18 -4.33 -3.53
CA SER A 109 -2.66 -4.41 -4.89
C SER A 109 -1.20 -4.86 -4.90
N TYR A 110 -0.34 -4.23 -4.07
CA TYR A 110 1.07 -4.62 -3.92
C TYR A 110 1.24 -6.05 -3.39
N ARG A 111 0.42 -6.48 -2.42
CA ARG A 111 0.42 -7.89 -1.96
C ARG A 111 0.04 -8.84 -3.07
N ARG A 112 -0.98 -8.50 -3.86
CA ARG A 112 -1.41 -9.31 -5.00
C ARG A 112 -0.34 -9.38 -6.09
N HIS A 113 0.38 -8.28 -6.33
CA HIS A 113 1.51 -8.26 -7.25
C HIS A 113 2.57 -9.25 -6.77
N LEU A 114 3.04 -9.11 -5.52
CA LEU A 114 4.01 -10.05 -4.93
C LEU A 114 3.59 -11.52 -5.04
N TYR A 115 2.32 -11.84 -4.73
CA TYR A 115 1.81 -13.21 -4.78
C TYR A 115 1.64 -13.78 -6.19
N ARG A 116 1.69 -12.93 -7.21
CA ARG A 116 1.52 -13.32 -8.61
C ARG A 116 2.82 -13.20 -9.41
N THR A 117 3.87 -12.65 -8.83
CA THR A 117 5.22 -12.66 -9.41
C THR A 117 5.77 -14.08 -9.32
N VAL A 118 5.70 -14.79 -10.45
CA VAL A 118 6.17 -16.18 -10.63
C VAL A 118 6.98 -16.21 -11.92
N ALA A 119 8.16 -16.81 -11.87
CA ALA A 119 9.05 -16.98 -13.01
C ALA A 119 8.61 -18.19 -13.84
N ASP A 120 8.74 -18.06 -15.16
CA ASP A 120 8.70 -19.19 -16.08
C ASP A 120 10.11 -19.63 -16.48
N GLU A 121 10.21 -20.72 -17.24
CA GLU A 121 11.49 -21.29 -17.69
C GLU A 121 12.34 -20.34 -18.57
N SER A 122 11.76 -19.24 -19.05
CA SER A 122 12.46 -18.22 -19.85
C SER A 122 12.83 -16.97 -19.07
N THR A 123 12.42 -16.89 -17.80
CA THR A 123 12.62 -15.72 -16.95
C THR A 123 14.04 -15.71 -16.38
N ASP A 124 14.69 -14.55 -16.39
CA ASP A 124 15.95 -14.35 -15.67
C ASP A 124 15.68 -14.40 -14.16
N ILE A 125 16.22 -15.42 -13.49
CA ILE A 125 15.96 -15.67 -12.08
C ILE A 125 16.56 -14.56 -11.19
N VAL A 126 17.67 -13.93 -11.59
CA VAL A 126 18.29 -12.81 -10.86
C VAL A 126 17.37 -11.59 -10.91
N GLU A 127 16.83 -11.26 -12.08
CA GLU A 127 15.86 -10.17 -12.23
C GLU A 127 14.58 -10.46 -11.42
N HIS A 128 14.07 -11.69 -11.49
CA HIS A 128 12.89 -12.13 -10.75
C HIS A 128 13.02 -12.00 -9.24
N VAL A 129 14.09 -12.53 -8.63
CA VAL A 129 14.29 -12.42 -7.17
C VAL A 129 14.52 -10.98 -6.73
N THR A 130 15.11 -10.15 -7.61
CA THR A 130 15.30 -8.72 -7.36
C THR A 130 13.96 -7.98 -7.35
N GLU A 131 13.05 -8.27 -8.28
CA GLU A 131 11.69 -7.71 -8.31
C GLU A 131 10.88 -8.12 -7.06
N MET A 132 10.94 -9.40 -6.69
CA MET A 132 10.24 -9.88 -5.49
C MET A 132 10.75 -9.20 -4.22
N ARG A 133 12.07 -9.06 -4.06
CA ARG A 133 12.68 -8.34 -2.92
C ARG A 133 12.25 -6.88 -2.89
N ARG A 134 12.30 -6.19 -4.03
CA ARG A 134 11.85 -4.80 -4.14
C ARG A 134 10.40 -4.65 -3.69
N THR A 135 9.52 -5.54 -4.15
CA THR A 135 8.10 -5.50 -3.78
C THR A 135 7.89 -5.76 -2.28
N GLN A 136 8.67 -6.65 -1.67
CA GLN A 136 8.68 -6.89 -0.21
C GLN A 136 9.07 -5.63 0.57
N GLU A 137 10.16 -4.96 0.17
CA GLU A 137 10.65 -3.72 0.79
C GLU A 137 9.60 -2.59 0.66
N GLU A 138 8.95 -2.49 -0.49
CA GLU A 138 7.85 -1.53 -0.71
C GLU A 138 6.66 -1.80 0.20
N LEU A 139 6.29 -3.08 0.41
CA LEU A 139 5.27 -3.50 1.36
C LEU A 139 5.64 -3.21 2.83
N GLU A 140 6.91 -3.34 3.20
CA GLU A 140 7.39 -2.96 4.53
C GLU A 140 7.26 -1.45 4.75
N MET A 141 7.67 -0.63 3.78
CA MET A 141 7.50 0.84 3.83
C MET A 141 6.03 1.28 3.86
N LEU A 142 5.13 0.43 3.34
CA LEU A 142 3.69 0.58 3.42
C LEU A 142 3.10 0.23 4.80
N GLY A 143 3.88 -0.38 5.69
CA GLY A 143 3.40 -0.91 6.98
C GLY A 143 2.71 -2.27 6.86
N SER A 144 2.89 -2.97 5.73
CA SER A 144 2.36 -4.31 5.47
C SER A 144 3.50 -5.32 5.33
N GLN A 145 4.30 -5.45 6.38
CA GLN A 145 5.45 -6.34 6.42
C GLN A 145 5.06 -7.78 6.07
N VAL A 146 5.85 -8.39 5.19
CA VAL A 146 5.83 -9.83 4.92
C VAL A 146 6.89 -10.44 5.82
N SER A 147 6.53 -11.48 6.59
CA SER A 147 7.51 -12.16 7.44
C SER A 147 8.62 -12.77 6.58
N ASP A 148 9.83 -12.91 7.13
CA ASP A 148 10.94 -13.51 6.37
C ASP A 148 10.61 -14.95 5.95
N GLU A 149 9.96 -15.71 6.84
CA GLU A 149 9.47 -17.08 6.58
C GLU A 149 8.45 -17.11 5.42
N ASP A 150 7.42 -16.24 5.46
CA ASP A 150 6.44 -16.17 4.37
C ASP A 150 7.10 -15.73 3.05
N PHE A 151 8.04 -14.79 3.12
CA PHE A 151 8.74 -14.30 1.92
C PHE A 151 9.66 -15.37 1.33
N LEU A 152 10.37 -16.13 2.16
CA LEU A 152 11.15 -17.27 1.72
C LEU A 152 10.26 -18.33 1.03
N MET A 153 9.11 -18.65 1.62
CA MET A 153 8.16 -19.56 0.99
C MET A 153 7.68 -19.04 -0.36
N LEU A 154 7.36 -17.74 -0.46
CA LEU A 154 6.97 -17.11 -1.73
C LEU A 154 8.09 -17.22 -2.77
N LEU A 155 9.34 -16.92 -2.41
CA LEU A 155 10.50 -17.07 -3.29
C LEU A 155 10.65 -18.50 -3.80
N ILE A 156 10.57 -19.49 -2.93
CA ILE A 156 10.70 -20.90 -3.32
C ILE A 156 9.59 -21.30 -4.29
N THR A 157 8.35 -20.91 -4.02
CA THR A 157 7.20 -21.25 -4.86
C THR A 157 7.09 -20.44 -6.15
N SER A 158 7.87 -19.38 -6.30
CA SER A 158 7.84 -18.52 -7.48
C SER A 158 8.89 -18.91 -8.52
N LEU A 159 9.82 -19.80 -8.21
CA LEU A 159 10.80 -20.33 -9.16
C LEU A 159 10.15 -21.33 -10.13
N PRO A 160 10.70 -21.50 -11.34
CA PRO A 160 10.17 -22.44 -12.32
C PRO A 160 10.46 -23.91 -11.93
N GLU A 161 9.74 -24.85 -12.57
CA GLU A 161 9.81 -26.29 -12.24
C GLU A 161 11.24 -26.87 -12.34
N SER A 162 12.07 -26.33 -13.25
CA SER A 162 13.49 -26.71 -13.35
C SER A 162 14.29 -26.53 -12.05
N TRP A 163 13.81 -25.71 -11.11
CA TRP A 163 14.43 -25.48 -9.80
C TRP A 163 13.89 -26.40 -8.69
N ASP A 164 12.88 -27.25 -8.95
CA ASP A 164 12.24 -28.11 -7.94
C ASP A 164 13.23 -29.05 -7.24
N GLN A 165 14.20 -29.59 -7.99
CA GLN A 165 15.22 -30.47 -7.41
C GLN A 165 16.10 -29.71 -6.42
N PHE A 166 16.48 -28.48 -6.76
CA PHE A 166 17.28 -27.60 -5.92
C PHE A 166 16.48 -27.20 -4.66
N THR A 167 15.25 -26.72 -4.82
CA THR A 167 14.40 -26.28 -3.69
C THR A 167 14.02 -27.43 -2.76
N THR A 168 13.75 -28.62 -3.29
CA THR A 168 13.44 -29.82 -2.50
C THR A 168 14.66 -30.30 -1.70
N ALA A 169 15.84 -30.36 -2.33
CA ALA A 169 17.07 -30.72 -1.64
C ALA A 169 17.39 -29.72 -0.52
N TYR A 170 17.16 -28.44 -0.79
CA TYR A 170 17.34 -27.35 0.15
C TYR A 170 16.42 -27.49 1.38
N LEU A 171 15.10 -27.62 1.17
CA LEU A 171 14.11 -27.80 2.26
C LEU A 171 14.34 -29.09 3.06
N GLY A 172 14.78 -30.16 2.39
CA GLY A 172 15.10 -31.44 3.02
C GLY A 172 16.35 -31.39 3.90
N SER A 173 17.36 -30.60 3.49
CA SER A 173 18.63 -30.46 4.24
C SER A 173 18.48 -29.69 5.56
N THR A 174 17.46 -28.83 5.67
CA THR A 174 17.14 -28.06 6.88
C THR A 174 16.12 -28.76 7.79
N GLY A 175 15.82 -30.04 7.56
CA GLY A 175 14.91 -30.82 8.40
C GLY A 175 13.46 -30.33 8.38
N ASN A 176 12.99 -29.81 7.24
CA ASN A 176 11.68 -29.16 7.08
C ASN A 176 11.45 -27.90 7.94
N ASN A 177 12.50 -27.35 8.54
CA ASN A 177 12.46 -26.07 9.23
C ASN A 177 13.58 -25.20 8.66
N PRO A 178 13.32 -24.42 7.59
CA PRO A 178 14.35 -23.58 7.02
C PRO A 178 14.81 -22.57 8.07
N THR A 179 15.95 -22.84 8.72
CA THR A 179 16.63 -21.90 9.63
C THR A 179 17.35 -20.79 8.87
N ILE A 180 17.28 -20.83 7.55
CA ILE A 180 17.96 -19.94 6.63
C ILE A 180 17.02 -18.80 6.30
N MET A 181 17.53 -17.58 6.33
CA MET A 181 16.78 -16.38 6.07
C MET A 181 16.61 -16.16 4.57
N SER A 182 15.57 -15.43 4.16
CA SER A 182 15.31 -15.13 2.73
C SER A 182 16.51 -14.52 1.98
N HIS A 183 17.36 -13.75 2.68
CA HIS A 183 18.55 -13.15 2.09
C HIS A 183 19.67 -14.16 1.77
N GLU A 184 19.81 -15.20 2.57
CA GLU A 184 20.77 -16.28 2.34
C GLU A 184 20.30 -17.14 1.17
N PHE A 185 19.00 -17.44 1.08
CA PHE A 185 18.43 -18.14 -0.08
C PHE A 185 18.67 -17.36 -1.38
N ILE A 186 18.42 -16.05 -1.37
CA ILE A 186 18.71 -15.19 -2.53
C ILE A 186 20.19 -15.25 -2.90
N ALA A 187 21.12 -15.20 -1.94
CA ALA A 187 22.55 -15.32 -2.23
C ALA A 187 22.90 -16.63 -2.95
N ILE A 188 22.32 -17.76 -2.52
CA ILE A 188 22.56 -19.06 -3.16
C ILE A 188 21.97 -19.10 -4.58
N VAL A 189 20.77 -18.56 -4.78
CA VAL A 189 20.15 -18.47 -6.12
C VAL A 189 21.02 -17.64 -7.07
N LEU A 190 21.65 -16.57 -6.58
CA LEU A 190 22.58 -15.76 -7.35
C LEU A 190 23.91 -16.46 -7.66
N GLU A 191 24.29 -17.50 -6.90
CA GLU A 191 25.50 -18.31 -7.14
C GLU A 191 25.27 -19.47 -8.14
N GLU A 192 24.04 -19.97 -8.23
CA GLU A 192 23.66 -21.10 -9.09
C GLU A 192 23.35 -20.68 -10.56
N ASN A 193 23.07 -19.39 -10.78
CA ASN A 193 22.69 -18.81 -12.09
C ASN A 193 23.91 -18.37 -12.92
#